data_AF-A0A967BI53-F1
#
_entry.id   AF-A0A967BI53-F1
#
_cell.length_a   1.000
_cell.length_b   1.000
_cell.length_c   1.000
_cell.angle_alpha   90.00
_cell.angle_beta   90.00
_cell.angle_gamma   90.00
#
_symmetry.space_group_name_H-M   'P 1'
#
loop_
_entity.id
_entity.type
_entity.pdbx_description
1 polymer ?
#
loop_
_entity_poly.entity_id
_entity_poly.type
_entity_poly.pdbx_seq_one_letter_code
_entity_poly.pdbx_strand_id
1 'polypeptide(L)'
;MLFLGLLAAVVSFTTCSLLVFTGVSEVFQGRAVTFRIAVSSGVLFWVAFLAFQILGLLGVFRLSIVVQLCLVGPALVLVSLRPRVVAILRQAGEQLKGELGEIVAGLKQEPIVAAGVGVVALHLTVRLARVVATPTFGWDDFTYHLFRAGRWVQTGGVGLEPAPDAWTYYEFFPWAGDALWAWALIWKSGDVLVPVVAIGIWLSILVTSFALTRALGQGPVTGLVAGLAIATLPSQLTQLNTAYVDNGVLLVALIASLFVVEMERGRSRSWTAFLLGASCGLGVAIKLTFLPVAAAGTLLTVWWAWRHRRPGLLGAFVAGSAIVLPNWIFNFLHRGSPFYPFRVLESLPYNQALEDLLSGAPSKDLGTALGGALEALVVNVRDVDPFLNVGWLGDLVSEN
;
A
#
# COMPACT_ATOMS: atom_id res chain seq x y z
N MET A 1 0.02 -17.03 25.87
CA MET A 1 0.62 -16.91 24.51
C MET A 1 0.22 -15.60 23.82
N LEU A 2 -1.07 -15.22 23.83
CA LEU A 2 -1.56 -13.95 23.23
C LEU A 2 -0.74 -12.70 23.62
N PHE A 3 -0.52 -12.48 24.93
CA PHE A 3 0.23 -11.31 25.43
C PHE A 3 1.66 -11.23 24.86
N LEU A 4 2.37 -12.36 24.77
CA LEU A 4 3.73 -12.40 24.22
C LEU A 4 3.74 -12.10 22.72
N GLY A 5 2.75 -12.61 21.98
CA GLY A 5 2.59 -12.31 20.54
C GLY A 5 2.34 -10.82 20.30
N LEU A 6 1.43 -10.22 21.07
CA LEU A 6 1.15 -8.78 21.01
C LEU A 6 2.37 -7.93 21.38
N LEU A 7 3.07 -8.27 22.46
CA LEU A 7 4.28 -7.56 22.86
C LEU A 7 5.36 -7.64 21.78
N ALA A 8 5.60 -8.84 21.22
CA ALA A 8 6.58 -9.02 20.16
C ALA A 8 6.22 -8.23 18.90
N ALA A 9 4.94 -8.20 18.52
CA ALA A 9 4.44 -7.39 17.42
C ALA A 9 4.70 -5.90 17.65
N VAL A 10 4.31 -5.36 18.81
CA VAL A 10 4.49 -3.95 19.16
C VAL A 10 5.96 -3.56 19.12
N VAL A 11 6.85 -4.37 19.73
CA VAL A 11 8.28 -4.09 19.72
C VAL A 11 8.83 -4.15 18.29
N SER A 12 8.46 -5.16 17.50
CA SER A 12 8.86 -5.31 16.10
C SER A 12 8.44 -4.12 15.22
N PHE A 13 7.18 -3.69 15.31
CA PHE A 13 6.69 -2.52 14.57
C PHE A 13 7.43 -1.25 15.01
N THR A 14 7.67 -1.10 16.31
CA THR A 14 8.38 0.06 16.86
C THR A 14 9.83 0.10 16.37
N THR A 15 10.57 -1.00 16.45
CA THR A 15 11.99 -1.04 16.03
C THR A 15 12.13 -0.81 14.53
N CYS A 16 11.29 -1.45 13.70
CA CYS A 16 11.27 -1.22 12.26
C CYS A 16 10.93 0.24 11.91
N SER A 17 9.91 0.81 12.56
CA SER A 17 9.50 2.21 12.33
C SER A 17 10.59 3.20 12.72
N LEU A 18 11.27 2.98 13.84
CA LEU A 18 12.38 3.83 14.29
C LEU A 18 13.56 3.77 13.33
N LEU A 19 13.90 2.58 12.82
CA LEU A 19 14.99 2.42 11.85
C LEU A 19 14.67 3.14 10.53
N VAL A 20 13.46 2.94 10.00
CA VAL A 20 12.98 3.63 8.79
C VAL A 20 12.98 5.15 9.01
N PHE A 21 12.43 5.63 10.13
CA PHE A 21 12.37 7.05 10.44
C PHE A 21 13.76 7.69 10.58
N THR A 22 14.72 6.95 11.14
CA THR A 22 16.12 7.37 11.24
C THR A 22 16.73 7.55 9.85
N GLY A 23 16.61 6.55 8.97
CA GLY A 23 17.12 6.64 7.60
C GLY A 23 16.46 7.76 6.78
N VAL A 24 15.13 7.88 6.87
CA VAL A 24 14.39 8.98 6.22
C VAL A 24 14.83 10.34 6.77
N SER A 25 15.04 10.44 8.09
CA SER A 25 15.47 11.71 8.69
C SER A 25 16.81 12.22 8.21
N GLU A 26 17.69 11.31 7.81
CA GLU A 26 19.00 11.64 7.27
C GLU A 26 18.91 12.07 5.80
N VAL A 27 18.18 11.31 4.98
CA VAL A 27 17.98 11.64 3.56
C VAL A 27 17.25 12.98 3.40
N PHE A 28 16.32 13.27 4.31
CA PHE A 28 15.46 14.45 4.29
C PHE A 28 15.78 15.43 5.42
N GLN A 29 17.06 15.55 5.77
CA GLN A 29 17.50 16.55 6.73
C GLN A 29 17.06 17.95 6.28
N GLY A 30 16.50 18.72 7.22
CA GLY A 30 15.98 20.08 6.96
C GLY A 30 14.55 20.12 6.42
N ARG A 31 13.87 18.99 6.20
CA ARG A 31 12.41 18.97 6.00
C ARG A 31 11.67 18.96 7.33
N ALA A 32 10.43 19.42 7.32
CA ALA A 32 9.51 19.38 8.46
C ALA A 32 9.41 17.96 9.04
N VAL A 33 9.17 17.83 10.34
CA VAL A 33 9.11 16.51 10.98
C VAL A 33 7.90 15.72 10.49
N THR A 34 6.77 16.37 10.28
CA THR A 34 5.55 15.76 9.71
C THR A 34 5.76 15.23 8.29
N PHE A 35 6.55 15.93 7.47
CA PHE A 35 6.98 15.41 6.16
C PHE A 35 7.78 14.12 6.31
N ARG A 36 8.74 14.09 7.24
CA ARG A 36 9.57 12.90 7.48
C ARG A 36 8.76 11.73 8.01
N ILE A 37 7.78 11.98 8.89
CA ILE A 37 6.84 10.94 9.37
C ILE A 37 6.03 10.38 8.20
N ALA A 38 5.43 11.24 7.37
CA ALA A 38 4.64 10.82 6.20
C ALA A 38 5.45 9.92 5.24
N VAL A 39 6.67 10.35 4.89
CA VAL A 39 7.58 9.56 4.05
C VAL A 39 7.96 8.24 4.73
N SER A 40 8.21 8.26 6.04
CA SER A 40 8.55 7.05 6.80
C SER A 40 7.42 6.02 6.78
N SER A 41 6.16 6.45 6.87
CA SER A 41 5.00 5.54 6.73
C SER A 41 4.96 4.86 5.37
N GLY A 42 5.20 5.61 4.28
CA GLY A 42 5.27 5.05 2.93
C GLY A 42 6.42 4.07 2.74
N VAL A 43 7.62 4.43 3.21
CA VAL A 43 8.80 3.55 3.16
C VAL A 43 8.58 2.30 4.00
N LEU A 44 7.99 2.42 5.19
CA LEU A 44 7.67 1.28 6.04
C LEU A 44 6.71 0.31 5.35
N PHE A 45 5.65 0.82 4.71
CA PHE A 45 4.73 -0.01 3.94
C PHE A 45 5.45 -0.68 2.76
N TRP A 46 6.23 0.06 1.98
CA TRP A 46 6.99 -0.50 0.86
C TRP A 46 7.97 -1.61 1.32
N VAL A 47 8.71 -1.40 2.41
CA VAL A 47 9.63 -2.40 2.98
C VAL A 47 8.87 -3.61 3.51
N ALA A 48 7.76 -3.41 4.22
CA ALA A 48 6.93 -4.50 4.73
C ALA A 48 6.37 -5.35 3.58
N PHE A 49 5.92 -4.73 2.49
CA PHE A 49 5.43 -5.45 1.33
C PHE A 49 6.56 -6.18 0.58
N LEU A 50 7.73 -5.55 0.39
CA LEU A 50 8.89 -6.20 -0.20
C LEU A 50 9.32 -7.44 0.60
N ALA A 51 9.43 -7.29 1.93
CA ALA A 51 9.77 -8.39 2.82
C ALA A 51 8.71 -9.51 2.75
N PHE A 52 7.42 -9.16 2.72
CA PHE A 52 6.36 -10.14 2.53
C PHE A 52 6.50 -10.87 1.20
N GLN A 53 6.73 -10.18 0.08
CA GLN A 53 6.89 -10.83 -1.22
C GLN A 53 8.06 -11.82 -1.23
N ILE A 54 9.21 -11.43 -0.69
CA ILE A 54 10.38 -12.31 -0.61
C ILE A 54 10.04 -13.55 0.24
N LEU A 55 9.51 -13.36 1.44
CA LEU A 55 9.22 -14.47 2.34
C LEU A 55 8.08 -15.36 1.83
N GLY A 56 7.05 -14.74 1.26
CA GLY A 56 5.85 -15.39 0.76
C GLY A 56 6.12 -16.22 -0.49
N LEU A 57 6.92 -15.71 -1.43
CA LEU A 57 7.31 -16.46 -2.62
C LEU A 57 8.27 -17.61 -2.30
N LEU A 58 9.05 -17.50 -1.22
CA LEU A 58 9.91 -18.58 -0.72
C LEU A 58 9.17 -19.61 0.14
N GLY A 59 7.88 -19.40 0.47
CA GLY A 59 7.12 -20.30 1.35
C GLY A 59 7.61 -20.29 2.82
N VAL A 60 8.28 -19.22 3.24
CA VAL A 60 8.89 -19.09 4.57
C VAL A 60 8.35 -17.92 5.40
N PHE A 61 7.20 -17.36 5.05
CA PHE A 61 6.49 -16.35 5.85
C PHE A 61 5.90 -16.96 7.14
N ARG A 62 6.79 -17.22 8.10
CA ARG A 62 6.51 -17.91 9.37
C ARG A 62 6.96 -17.06 10.54
N LEU A 63 6.26 -17.18 11.67
CA LEU A 63 6.55 -16.40 12.87
C LEU A 63 8.02 -16.53 13.33
N SER A 64 8.61 -17.73 13.25
CA SER A 64 10.01 -17.95 13.65
C SER A 64 11.01 -17.12 12.84
N ILE A 65 10.73 -16.87 11.56
CA ILE A 65 11.58 -16.08 10.65
C ILE A 65 11.26 -14.60 10.80
N VAL A 66 9.98 -14.24 10.84
CA VAL A 66 9.51 -12.86 11.05
C VAL A 66 10.09 -12.26 12.34
N VAL A 67 10.11 -13.00 13.44
CA VAL A 67 10.71 -12.53 14.70
C VAL A 67 12.20 -12.20 14.51
N GLN A 68 12.96 -13.03 13.81
CA GLN A 68 14.38 -12.76 13.60
C GLN A 68 14.60 -11.51 12.75
N LEU A 69 13.84 -11.37 11.66
CA LEU A 69 13.99 -10.29 10.70
C LEU A 69 13.47 -8.94 11.19
N CYS A 70 12.35 -8.93 11.92
CA CYS A 70 11.65 -7.68 12.27
C CYS A 70 11.87 -7.25 13.72
N LEU A 71 12.27 -8.17 14.60
CA LEU A 71 12.60 -7.86 15.99
C LEU A 71 14.11 -7.86 16.24
N VAL A 72 14.78 -9.00 16.03
CA VAL A 72 16.19 -9.17 16.45
C VAL A 72 17.13 -8.31 15.62
N GLY A 73 17.06 -8.42 14.28
CA GLY A 73 17.91 -7.63 13.39
C GLY A 73 17.81 -6.11 13.62
N PRO A 74 16.60 -5.51 13.54
CA PRO A 74 16.40 -4.09 13.77
C PRO A 74 16.81 -3.65 15.18
N ALA A 75 16.58 -4.47 16.21
CA ALA A 75 17.02 -4.15 17.57
C ALA A 75 18.56 -4.06 17.67
N LEU A 76 19.30 -4.99 17.07
CA LEU A 76 20.76 -4.95 17.04
C LEU A 76 21.28 -3.70 16.30
N VAL A 77 20.68 -3.37 15.16
CA VAL A 77 21.01 -2.16 14.42
C VAL A 77 20.71 -0.91 15.25
N LEU A 78 19.55 -0.82 15.90
CA LEU A 78 19.20 0.31 16.76
C LEU A 78 20.13 0.45 17.97
N VAL A 79 20.59 -0.66 18.57
CA VAL A 79 21.58 -0.62 19.65
C VAL A 79 22.89 -0.03 19.14
N SER A 80 23.36 -0.46 17.97
CA SER A 80 24.60 0.06 17.36
C SER A 80 24.49 1.55 16.96
N LEU A 81 23.29 2.00 16.59
CA LEU A 81 23.00 3.37 16.19
C LEU A 81 22.42 4.22 17.34
N ARG A 82 22.41 3.72 18.58
CA ARG A 82 21.66 4.33 19.69
C ARG A 82 21.93 5.84 19.88
N PRO A 83 23.18 6.33 19.94
CA PRO A 83 23.43 7.76 20.11
C PRO A 83 22.82 8.60 18.99
N ARG A 84 22.89 8.09 17.76
CA ARG A 84 22.38 8.74 16.55
C ARG A 84 20.85 8.76 16.53
N VAL A 85 20.22 7.62 16.81
CA VAL A 85 18.76 7.50 16.91
C VAL A 85 18.22 8.45 17.99
N VAL A 86 18.85 8.48 19.16
CA VAL A 86 18.44 9.38 20.27
C VAL A 86 18.56 10.85 19.86
N ALA A 87 19.63 11.25 19.18
CA ALA A 87 19.79 12.61 18.69
C ALA A 87 18.70 13.00 17.67
N ILE A 88 18.41 12.12 16.71
CA ILE A 88 17.36 12.33 15.70
C ILE A 88 15.98 12.42 16.36
N LEU A 89 15.65 11.54 17.31
CA LEU A 89 14.38 11.56 18.03
C LEU A 89 14.23 12.81 18.89
N ARG A 90 15.31 13.27 19.56
CA ARG A 90 15.29 14.53 20.31
C ARG A 90 15.01 15.71 19.39
N GLN A 91 15.73 15.80 18.26
CA GLN A 91 15.51 16.86 17.28
C GLN A 91 14.07 16.82 16.70
N ALA A 92 13.58 15.64 16.35
CA ALA A 92 12.22 15.44 15.86
C ALA A 92 11.18 15.86 16.92
N GLY A 93 11.41 15.53 18.19
CA GLY A 93 10.55 15.93 19.30
C GLY A 93 10.47 17.45 19.46
N GLU A 94 11.59 18.16 19.40
CA GLU A 94 11.60 19.63 19.48
C GLU A 94 10.91 20.28 18.27
N GLN A 95 11.12 19.76 17.06
CA GLN A 95 10.42 20.24 15.87
C GLN A 95 8.91 19.99 15.95
N LEU A 96 8.49 18.82 16.44
CA LEU A 96 7.07 18.48 16.59
C LEU A 96 6.40 19.38 17.63
N LYS A 97 7.08 19.67 18.75
CA LYS A 97 6.60 20.65 19.74
C LYS A 97 6.41 22.03 19.11
N GLY A 98 7.34 22.46 18.24
CA GLY A 98 7.22 23.70 17.48
C GLY A 98 5.99 23.71 16.57
N GLU A 99 5.83 22.69 15.73
CA GLU A 99 4.66 22.56 14.83
C GLU A 99 3.34 22.52 15.60
N LEU A 100 3.27 21.79 16.72
CA LEU A 100 2.10 21.77 17.60
C LEU A 100 1.83 23.14 18.24
N GLY A 101 2.89 23.87 18.63
CA GLY A 101 2.78 25.22 19.16
C GLY A 101 2.19 26.19 18.14
N GLU A 102 2.61 26.11 16.87
CA GLU A 102 2.03 26.91 15.78
C GLU A 102 0.55 26.58 15.54
N ILE A 103 0.18 25.29 15.56
CA ILE A 103 -1.22 24.85 15.44
C ILE A 103 -2.06 25.43 16.59
N VAL A 104 -1.60 25.27 17.83
CA VAL A 104 -2.33 25.76 19.02
C VAL A 104 -2.46 27.28 18.99
N ALA A 105 -1.39 28.00 18.61
CA ALA A 105 -1.42 29.45 18.48
C ALA A 105 -2.44 29.90 17.41
N GLY A 106 -2.47 29.23 16.26
CA GLY A 106 -3.43 29.53 15.20
C GLY A 106 -4.87 29.19 15.58
N LEU A 107 -5.12 28.06 16.26
CA LEU A 107 -6.46 27.70 16.74
C LEU A 107 -6.99 28.69 17.79
N LYS A 108 -6.11 29.27 18.62
CA LYS A 108 -6.51 30.33 19.56
C LYS A 108 -6.99 31.62 18.87
N GLN A 109 -6.49 31.89 17.65
CA GLN A 109 -6.90 33.03 16.85
C GLN A 109 -8.23 32.76 16.11
N GLU A 110 -8.57 31.48 15.89
CA GLU A 110 -9.72 31.03 15.10
C GLU A 110 -10.67 30.13 15.93
N PRO A 111 -11.45 30.69 16.89
CA PRO A 111 -12.20 29.91 17.87
C PRO A 111 -13.26 29.00 17.27
N ILE A 112 -13.87 29.37 16.14
CA ILE A 112 -14.84 28.53 15.43
C ILE A 112 -14.15 27.29 14.86
N VAL A 113 -12.95 27.45 14.27
CA VAL A 113 -12.15 26.33 13.76
C VAL A 113 -11.71 25.44 14.92
N ALA A 114 -11.29 26.02 16.04
CA ALA A 114 -10.93 25.26 17.24
C ALA A 114 -12.10 24.42 17.78
N ALA A 115 -13.31 24.99 17.84
CA ALA A 115 -14.51 24.27 18.24
C ALA A 115 -14.81 23.10 17.28
N GLY A 116 -14.71 23.32 15.96
CA GLY A 116 -14.88 22.28 14.95
C GLY A 116 -13.86 21.15 15.10
N VAL A 117 -12.59 21.48 15.29
CA VAL A 117 -11.51 20.49 15.57
C VAL A 117 -11.82 19.70 16.84
N GLY A 118 -12.32 20.36 17.90
CA GLY A 118 -12.72 19.71 19.14
C GLY A 118 -13.84 18.68 18.96
N VAL A 119 -14.89 19.04 18.20
CA VAL A 119 -16.00 18.12 17.87
C VAL A 119 -15.50 16.92 17.06
N VAL A 120 -14.65 17.17 16.06
CA VAL A 120 -14.04 16.09 15.27
C VAL A 120 -13.19 15.17 16.14
N ALA A 121 -12.34 15.73 17.02
CA ALA A 121 -11.51 14.95 17.94
C ALA A 121 -12.34 14.08 18.90
N LEU A 122 -13.46 14.61 19.40
CA LEU A 122 -14.40 13.85 20.22
C LEU A 122 -15.02 12.69 19.42
N HIS A 123 -15.50 12.96 18.20
CA HIS A 123 -16.05 11.92 17.32
C HIS A 123 -15.03 10.81 17.05
N LEU A 124 -13.79 11.18 16.72
CA LEU A 124 -12.69 10.26 16.46
C LEU A 124 -12.35 9.42 17.70
N THR A 125 -12.35 10.02 18.89
CA THR A 125 -12.11 9.28 20.14
C THR A 125 -13.15 8.19 20.35
N VAL A 126 -14.44 8.52 20.18
CA VAL A 126 -15.53 7.54 20.30
C VAL A 126 -15.41 6.44 19.24
N ARG A 127 -15.08 6.82 17.99
CA ARG A 127 -14.88 5.86 16.89
C ARG A 127 -13.71 4.90 17.16
N LEU A 128 -12.56 5.42 17.58
CA LEU A 128 -11.38 4.61 17.90
C LEU A 128 -11.64 3.68 19.09
N ALA A 129 -12.33 4.16 20.13
CA ALA A 129 -12.74 3.31 21.25
C ALA A 129 -13.63 2.15 20.78
N ARG A 130 -14.59 2.41 19.88
CA ARG A 130 -15.42 1.36 19.29
C ARG A 130 -14.60 0.38 18.46
N VAL A 131 -13.71 0.87 17.59
CA VAL A 131 -12.84 0.04 16.73
C VAL A 131 -12.01 -0.92 17.56
N VAL A 132 -11.43 -0.47 18.68
CA VAL A 132 -10.63 -1.33 19.58
C VAL A 132 -11.50 -2.32 20.36
N ALA A 133 -12.76 -1.96 20.63
CA ALA A 133 -13.68 -2.78 21.43
C ALA A 133 -14.45 -3.84 20.61
N THR A 134 -14.41 -3.79 19.27
CA THR A 134 -15.17 -4.71 18.41
C THR A 134 -14.26 -5.48 17.46
N PRO A 135 -14.57 -6.75 17.14
CA PRO A 135 -13.81 -7.50 16.14
C PRO A 135 -13.94 -6.85 14.76
N THR A 136 -13.03 -7.16 13.84
CA THR A 136 -13.12 -6.67 12.46
C THR A 136 -14.38 -7.20 11.78
N PHE A 137 -15.08 -6.33 11.06
CA PHE A 137 -16.34 -6.68 10.43
C PHE A 137 -16.53 -5.91 9.12
N GLY A 138 -16.08 -6.51 8.03
CA GLY A 138 -16.30 -6.06 6.66
C GLY A 138 -16.68 -7.24 5.77
N TRP A 139 -17.47 -7.00 4.72
CA TRP A 139 -17.85 -8.08 3.81
C TRP A 139 -16.62 -8.64 3.06
N ASP A 140 -15.75 -7.77 2.54
CA ASP A 140 -14.51 -8.19 1.87
C ASP A 140 -13.51 -8.85 2.84
N ASP A 141 -13.57 -8.51 4.14
CA ASP A 141 -12.72 -9.11 5.18
C ASP A 141 -12.90 -10.63 5.20
N PHE A 142 -14.16 -11.07 5.28
CA PHE A 142 -14.53 -12.47 5.33
C PHE A 142 -14.52 -13.14 3.95
N THR A 143 -14.71 -12.36 2.89
CA THR A 143 -14.77 -12.91 1.53
C THR A 143 -13.39 -13.21 0.99
N TYR A 144 -12.41 -12.32 1.15
CA TYR A 144 -11.07 -12.57 0.62
C TYR A 144 -9.91 -11.91 1.37
N HIS A 145 -10.04 -10.72 1.97
CA HIS A 145 -8.87 -10.04 2.54
C HIS A 145 -8.24 -10.79 3.73
N LEU A 146 -9.05 -11.15 4.74
CA LEU A 146 -8.54 -11.89 5.90
C LEU A 146 -8.39 -13.37 5.62
N PHE A 147 -9.22 -13.94 4.76
CA PHE A 147 -9.07 -15.33 4.32
C PHE A 147 -7.71 -15.52 3.62
N ARG A 148 -7.40 -14.70 2.61
CA ARG A 148 -6.13 -14.77 1.85
C ARG A 148 -4.92 -14.55 2.75
N ALA A 149 -4.94 -13.50 3.57
CA ALA A 149 -3.88 -13.22 4.53
C ALA A 149 -3.68 -14.36 5.53
N GLY A 150 -4.77 -14.94 6.04
CA GLY A 150 -4.75 -16.09 6.94
C GLY A 150 -4.15 -17.33 6.28
N ARG A 151 -4.51 -17.61 5.02
CA ARG A 151 -3.92 -18.70 4.24
C ARG A 151 -2.42 -18.54 4.07
N TRP A 152 -1.94 -17.34 3.70
CA TRP A 152 -0.49 -17.07 3.59
C TRP A 152 0.27 -17.29 4.90
N VAL A 153 -0.33 -16.93 6.04
CA VAL A 153 0.25 -17.19 7.37
C VAL A 153 0.28 -18.70 7.69
N GLN A 154 -0.75 -19.44 7.30
CA GLN A 154 -0.87 -20.88 7.56
C GLN A 154 0.08 -21.72 6.69
N THR A 155 0.13 -21.43 5.39
CA THR A 155 0.98 -22.14 4.41
C THR A 155 2.42 -21.63 4.43
N GLY A 156 2.63 -20.41 4.94
CA GLY A 156 3.91 -19.72 4.92
C GLY A 156 4.21 -19.04 3.59
N GLY A 157 3.27 -18.99 2.64
CA GLY A 157 3.55 -18.45 1.33
C GLY A 157 2.34 -18.06 0.51
N VAL A 158 2.63 -17.41 -0.61
CA VAL A 158 1.62 -17.14 -1.63
C VAL A 158 1.39 -18.42 -2.43
N GLY A 159 0.15 -18.84 -2.55
CA GLY A 159 -0.25 -20.02 -3.30
C GLY A 159 -1.68 -19.90 -3.79
N LEU A 160 -2.02 -20.73 -4.78
CA LEU A 160 -3.39 -20.91 -5.23
C LEU A 160 -4.15 -21.77 -4.23
N GLU A 161 -5.42 -21.45 -4.03
CA GLU A 161 -6.28 -22.18 -3.10
C GLU A 161 -7.46 -22.77 -3.87
N PRO A 162 -7.73 -24.08 -3.73
CA PRO A 162 -8.88 -24.72 -4.36
C PRO A 162 -10.16 -24.34 -3.59
N ALA A 163 -10.67 -23.14 -3.82
CA ALA A 163 -11.93 -22.68 -3.24
C ALA A 163 -12.94 -22.28 -4.35
N PRO A 164 -14.25 -22.50 -4.11
CA PRO A 164 -15.29 -22.34 -5.12
C PRO A 164 -15.61 -20.87 -5.43
N ASP A 165 -16.47 -20.68 -6.44
CA ASP A 165 -17.12 -19.41 -6.79
C ASP A 165 -16.14 -18.28 -7.11
N ALA A 166 -16.40 -17.10 -6.55
CA ALA A 166 -15.67 -15.86 -6.81
C ALA A 166 -14.20 -15.90 -6.38
N TRP A 167 -13.81 -16.87 -5.56
CA TRP A 167 -12.42 -17.03 -5.13
C TRP A 167 -11.46 -17.24 -6.31
N THR A 168 -11.94 -17.93 -7.36
CA THR A 168 -11.20 -18.20 -8.61
C THR A 168 -10.61 -16.96 -9.28
N TYR A 169 -11.16 -15.78 -8.99
CA TYR A 169 -10.62 -14.50 -9.42
C TYR A 169 -10.10 -13.61 -8.29
N TYR A 170 -10.63 -13.70 -7.06
CA TYR A 170 -10.10 -12.95 -5.91
C TYR A 170 -8.65 -13.32 -5.56
N GLU A 171 -8.25 -14.58 -5.75
CA GLU A 171 -6.88 -15.01 -5.43
C GLU A 171 -5.81 -14.25 -6.24
N PHE A 172 -6.19 -13.70 -7.41
CA PHE A 172 -5.32 -12.94 -8.32
C PHE A 172 -5.36 -11.43 -8.11
N PHE A 173 -6.17 -10.93 -7.17
CA PHE A 173 -6.11 -9.51 -6.82
C PHE A 173 -4.70 -9.12 -6.33
N PRO A 174 -4.30 -7.84 -6.47
CA PRO A 174 -2.99 -7.40 -6.01
C PRO A 174 -2.75 -7.73 -4.53
N TRP A 175 -1.50 -8.08 -4.19
CA TRP A 175 -1.17 -8.65 -2.87
C TRP A 175 -0.87 -7.61 -1.77
N ALA A 176 -0.52 -6.38 -2.12
CA ALA A 176 0.09 -5.46 -1.16
C ALA A 176 -0.83 -5.03 -0.02
N GLY A 177 -2.12 -4.89 -0.30
CA GLY A 177 -3.11 -4.60 0.74
C GLY A 177 -3.19 -5.74 1.77
N ASP A 178 -3.34 -6.97 1.28
CA ASP A 178 -3.51 -8.16 2.12
C ASP A 178 -2.21 -8.56 2.84
N ALA A 179 -1.07 -8.19 2.29
CA ALA A 179 0.23 -8.40 2.93
C ALA A 179 0.29 -7.70 4.30
N LEU A 180 -0.32 -6.51 4.44
CA LEU A 180 -0.41 -5.81 5.72
C LEU A 180 -1.25 -6.59 6.75
N TRP A 181 -2.33 -7.22 6.29
CA TRP A 181 -3.15 -8.06 7.15
C TRP A 181 -2.42 -9.36 7.52
N ALA A 182 -1.63 -9.93 6.62
CA ALA A 182 -0.78 -11.08 6.93
C ALA A 182 0.27 -10.73 8.01
N TRP A 183 0.85 -9.53 7.96
CA TRP A 183 1.72 -9.00 9.02
C TRP A 183 1.01 -8.81 10.36
N ALA A 184 -0.29 -8.51 10.38
CA ALA A 184 -1.07 -8.45 11.61
C ALA A 184 -1.35 -9.86 12.18
N LEU A 185 -1.71 -10.81 11.32
CA LEU A 185 -2.13 -12.16 11.70
C LEU A 185 -0.98 -13.09 12.13
N ILE A 186 0.24 -12.88 11.62
CA ILE A 186 1.39 -13.78 11.87
C ILE A 186 1.77 -13.95 13.35
N TRP A 187 1.39 -13.00 14.20
CA TRP A 187 1.72 -12.96 15.63
C TRP A 187 0.88 -13.88 16.53
N LYS A 188 0.05 -14.75 15.93
CA LYS A 188 -0.84 -15.71 16.64
C LYS A 188 -1.77 -15.04 17.65
N SER A 189 -2.14 -13.78 17.38
CA SER A 189 -3.04 -12.97 18.20
C SER A 189 -4.48 -12.96 17.68
N GLY A 190 -4.82 -13.83 16.72
CA GLY A 190 -6.05 -13.71 15.95
C GLY A 190 -6.04 -12.43 15.12
N ASP A 191 -7.21 -11.83 14.93
CA ASP A 191 -7.46 -10.58 14.20
C ASP A 191 -7.27 -9.31 15.05
N VAL A 192 -6.91 -9.42 16.34
CA VAL A 192 -6.77 -8.29 17.28
C VAL A 192 -5.84 -7.18 16.79
N LEU A 193 -4.82 -7.51 15.99
CA LEU A 193 -3.88 -6.52 15.44
C LEU A 193 -4.36 -5.86 14.14
N VAL A 194 -5.40 -6.38 13.48
CA VAL A 194 -5.89 -5.82 12.21
C VAL A 194 -6.41 -4.38 12.41
N PRO A 195 -7.24 -4.07 13.42
CA PRO A 195 -7.66 -2.69 13.67
C PRO A 195 -6.49 -1.77 14.01
N VAL A 196 -5.46 -2.28 14.69
CA VAL A 196 -4.26 -1.49 15.03
C VAL A 196 -3.51 -1.07 13.76
N VAL A 197 -3.34 -1.99 12.80
CA VAL A 197 -2.73 -1.69 11.50
C VAL A 197 -3.60 -0.72 10.71
N ALA A 198 -4.92 -0.92 10.66
CA ALA A 198 -5.86 -0.02 9.99
C ALA A 198 -5.82 1.41 10.55
N ILE A 199 -5.78 1.56 11.89
CA ILE A 199 -5.61 2.85 12.57
C ILE A 199 -4.25 3.47 12.21
N GLY A 200 -3.17 2.68 12.14
CA GLY A 200 -1.85 3.16 11.73
C GLY A 200 -1.82 3.73 10.31
N ILE A 201 -2.50 3.07 9.36
CA ILE A 201 -2.69 3.57 7.99
C ILE A 201 -3.49 4.87 8.01
N TRP A 202 -4.59 4.92 8.75
CA TRP A 202 -5.45 6.10 8.87
C TRP A 202 -4.72 7.31 9.49
N LEU A 203 -3.95 7.11 10.55
CA LEU A 203 -3.10 8.16 11.13
C LEU A 203 -2.06 8.65 10.11
N SER A 204 -1.52 7.75 9.30
CA SER A 204 -0.58 8.11 8.23
C SER A 204 -1.25 8.95 7.14
N ILE A 205 -2.53 8.70 6.80
CA ILE A 205 -3.32 9.54 5.89
C ILE A 205 -3.45 10.96 6.45
N LEU A 206 -3.79 11.10 7.74
CA LEU A 206 -3.90 12.40 8.41
C LEU A 206 -2.58 13.17 8.36
N VAL A 207 -1.47 12.54 8.77
CA VAL A 207 -0.15 13.17 8.79
C VAL A 207 0.34 13.50 7.38
N THR A 208 0.12 12.62 6.41
CA THR A 208 0.54 12.85 5.01
C THR A 208 -0.27 13.98 4.39
N SER A 209 -1.57 14.05 4.66
CA SER A 209 -2.43 15.15 4.19
C SER A 209 -2.02 16.50 4.79
N PHE A 210 -1.70 16.53 6.10
CA PHE A 210 -1.12 17.70 6.75
C PHE A 210 0.19 18.10 6.08
N ALA A 211 1.13 17.15 5.94
CA ALA A 211 2.44 17.39 5.33
C ALA A 211 2.35 17.87 3.89
N LEU A 212 1.45 17.30 3.08
CA LEU A 212 1.17 17.72 1.71
C LEU A 212 0.64 19.15 1.66
N THR A 213 -0.31 19.50 2.53
CA THR A 213 -0.86 20.85 2.62
C THR A 213 0.22 21.88 2.99
N ARG A 214 1.09 21.53 3.96
CA ARG A 214 2.28 22.36 4.29
C ARG A 214 3.26 22.41 3.12
N ALA A 215 3.44 21.30 2.41
CA ALA A 215 4.22 21.24 1.18
C ALA A 215 3.58 22.00 0.01
N LEU A 216 2.34 22.46 0.10
CA LEU A 216 1.74 23.39 -0.86
C LEU A 216 1.86 24.86 -0.41
N GLY A 217 2.54 25.11 0.72
CA GLY A 217 2.77 26.46 1.24
C GLY A 217 1.66 26.98 2.15
N GLN A 218 0.66 26.15 2.47
CA GLN A 218 -0.44 26.54 3.36
C GLN A 218 -0.01 26.53 4.83
N GLY A 219 -0.71 27.30 5.67
CA GLY A 219 -0.47 27.41 7.12
C GLY A 219 -0.74 26.12 7.92
N PRO A 220 -0.31 26.07 9.20
CA PRO A 220 -0.47 24.89 10.07
C PRO A 220 -1.94 24.57 10.37
N VAL A 221 -2.78 25.57 10.64
CA VAL A 221 -4.21 25.37 10.89
C VAL A 221 -4.92 24.82 9.65
N THR A 222 -4.67 25.41 8.48
CA THR A 222 -5.19 24.92 7.20
C THR A 222 -4.76 23.47 6.93
N GLY A 223 -3.50 23.14 7.22
CA GLY A 223 -2.98 21.77 7.11
C GLY A 223 -3.72 20.79 8.04
N LEU A 224 -3.99 21.20 9.28
CA LEU A 224 -4.73 20.37 10.23
C LEU A 224 -6.18 20.15 9.75
N VAL A 225 -6.86 21.21 9.33
CA VAL A 225 -8.24 21.14 8.84
C VAL A 225 -8.32 20.25 7.59
N ALA A 226 -7.39 20.40 6.64
CA ALA A 226 -7.33 19.55 5.45
C ALA A 226 -7.08 18.08 5.81
N GLY A 227 -6.13 17.82 6.72
CA GLY A 227 -5.82 16.47 7.19
C GLY A 227 -6.99 15.81 7.90
N LEU A 228 -7.67 16.55 8.78
CA LEU A 228 -8.88 16.07 9.45
C LEU A 228 -10.00 15.83 8.45
N ALA A 229 -10.27 16.77 7.53
CA ALA A 229 -11.34 16.63 6.54
C ALA A 229 -11.19 15.34 5.72
N ILE A 230 -9.97 15.04 5.23
CA ILE A 230 -9.66 13.82 4.48
C ILE A 230 -9.81 12.58 5.38
N ALA A 231 -9.21 12.61 6.58
CA ALA A 231 -9.24 11.47 7.50
C ALA A 231 -10.65 11.18 8.04
N THR A 232 -11.54 12.17 8.07
CA THR A 232 -12.92 12.03 8.58
C THR A 232 -13.95 11.81 7.50
N LEU A 233 -13.55 11.66 6.24
CA LEU A 233 -14.45 11.25 5.17
C LEU A 233 -15.18 9.96 5.60
N PRO A 234 -16.53 9.88 5.46
CA PRO A 234 -17.28 8.73 5.95
C PRO A 234 -16.72 7.39 5.45
N SER A 235 -16.31 7.31 4.19
CA SER A 235 -15.71 6.11 3.59
C SER A 235 -14.42 5.65 4.28
N GLN A 236 -13.63 6.58 4.81
CA GLN A 236 -12.38 6.27 5.50
C GLN A 236 -12.62 5.83 6.94
N LEU A 237 -13.54 6.52 7.63
CA LEU A 237 -13.89 6.20 9.02
C LEU A 237 -14.59 4.85 9.15
N THR A 238 -15.43 4.48 8.17
CA THR A 238 -16.09 3.16 8.17
C THR A 238 -15.11 2.00 8.03
N GLN A 239 -13.94 2.25 7.44
CA GLN A 239 -12.90 1.23 7.20
C GLN A 239 -11.89 1.08 8.35
N LEU A 240 -12.01 1.84 9.43
CA LEU A 240 -11.10 1.75 10.57
C LEU A 240 -11.14 0.39 11.29
N ASN A 241 -12.24 -0.34 11.15
CA ASN A 241 -12.43 -1.66 11.75
C ASN A 241 -12.63 -2.76 10.70
N THR A 242 -12.07 -2.56 9.50
CA THR A 242 -12.11 -3.55 8.43
C THR A 242 -10.71 -3.81 7.89
N ALA A 243 -10.55 -4.91 7.18
CA ALA A 243 -9.36 -5.25 6.42
C ALA A 243 -9.45 -4.70 4.98
N TYR A 244 -10.12 -3.56 4.79
CA TYR A 244 -10.26 -2.95 3.46
C TYR A 244 -8.97 -2.23 3.08
N VAL A 245 -8.62 -2.32 1.81
CA VAL A 245 -7.33 -1.84 1.32
C VAL A 245 -7.39 -0.40 0.79
N ASP A 246 -8.58 0.21 0.69
CA ASP A 246 -8.80 1.52 0.09
C ASP A 246 -8.11 2.66 0.86
N ASN A 247 -8.10 2.62 2.20
CA ASN A 247 -7.28 3.54 3.01
C ASN A 247 -5.78 3.43 2.66
N GLY A 248 -5.29 2.22 2.34
CA GLY A 248 -3.94 2.00 1.84
C GLY A 248 -3.70 2.66 0.49
N VAL A 249 -4.67 2.58 -0.43
CA VAL A 249 -4.64 3.27 -1.74
C VAL A 249 -4.60 4.79 -1.57
N LEU A 250 -5.43 5.34 -0.67
CA LEU A 250 -5.42 6.78 -0.40
C LEU A 250 -4.08 7.23 0.19
N LEU A 251 -3.52 6.48 1.13
CA LEU A 251 -2.22 6.80 1.73
C LEU A 251 -1.14 6.93 0.64
N VAL A 252 -1.01 5.94 -0.25
CA VAL A 252 0.02 5.97 -1.30
C VAL A 252 -0.26 7.02 -2.38
N ALA A 253 -1.53 7.36 -2.66
CA ALA A 253 -1.86 8.52 -3.49
C ALA A 253 -1.34 9.83 -2.89
N LEU A 254 -1.53 10.04 -1.59
CA LEU A 254 -1.09 11.24 -0.88
C LEU A 254 0.44 11.33 -0.85
N ILE A 255 1.13 10.21 -0.64
CA ILE A 255 2.60 10.16 -0.66
C ILE A 255 3.14 10.39 -2.09
N ALA A 256 2.52 9.81 -3.11
CA ALA A 256 2.88 10.10 -4.51
C ALA A 256 2.72 11.59 -4.82
N SER A 257 1.60 12.19 -4.41
CA SER A 257 1.33 13.63 -4.58
C SER A 257 2.36 14.50 -3.85
N LEU A 258 2.77 14.08 -2.64
CA LEU A 258 3.82 14.76 -1.88
C LEU A 258 5.15 14.78 -2.65
N PHE A 259 5.52 13.68 -3.32
CA PHE A 259 6.75 13.65 -4.12
C PHE A 259 6.64 14.39 -5.46
N VAL A 260 5.46 14.45 -6.07
CA VAL A 260 5.19 15.32 -7.23
C VAL A 260 5.48 16.79 -6.85
N VAL A 261 4.96 17.24 -5.70
CA VAL A 261 5.20 18.60 -5.18
C VAL A 261 6.70 18.83 -4.88
N GLU A 262 7.40 17.83 -4.35
CA GLU A 262 8.86 17.94 -4.15
C GLU A 262 9.63 18.06 -5.45
N MET A 263 9.25 17.31 -6.48
CA MET A 263 9.88 17.39 -7.80
C MET A 263 9.67 18.77 -8.43
N GLU A 264 8.45 19.31 -8.35
CA GLU A 264 8.09 20.63 -8.85
C GLU A 264 8.90 21.76 -8.20
N ARG A 265 9.14 21.66 -6.88
CA ARG A 265 9.96 22.61 -6.11
C ARG A 265 11.46 22.55 -6.41
N GLY A 266 11.85 21.98 -7.53
CA GLY A 266 13.23 21.87 -7.98
C GLY A 266 14.07 20.85 -7.21
N ARG A 267 13.45 20.04 -6.34
CA ARG A 267 14.15 19.01 -5.55
C ARG A 267 14.15 17.65 -6.23
N SER A 268 14.11 17.65 -7.57
CA SER A 268 14.15 16.46 -8.44
C SER A 268 15.48 15.71 -8.33
N ARG A 269 15.63 14.95 -7.25
CA ARG A 269 16.72 13.99 -6.98
C ARG A 269 16.27 12.59 -7.35
N SER A 270 17.22 11.69 -7.64
CA SER A 270 16.90 10.30 -7.99
C SER A 270 16.09 9.59 -6.92
N TRP A 271 16.35 9.84 -5.62
CA TRP A 271 15.53 9.25 -4.56
C TRP A 271 14.08 9.74 -4.57
N THR A 272 13.81 10.97 -5.03
CA THR A 272 12.44 11.53 -5.09
C THR A 272 11.64 10.80 -6.15
N ALA A 273 12.25 10.60 -7.33
CA ALA A 273 11.68 9.81 -8.40
C ALA A 273 11.52 8.34 -8.00
N PHE A 274 12.48 7.77 -7.27
CA PHE A 274 12.37 6.42 -6.70
C PHE A 274 11.18 6.28 -5.76
N LEU A 275 11.00 7.20 -4.80
CA LEU A 275 9.89 7.11 -3.84
C LEU A 275 8.53 7.41 -4.47
N LEU A 276 8.47 8.27 -5.48
CA LEU A 276 7.30 8.44 -6.33
C LEU A 276 6.96 7.13 -7.05
N GLY A 277 7.95 6.52 -7.72
CA GLY A 277 7.80 5.23 -8.39
C GLY A 277 7.39 4.11 -7.43
N ALA A 278 7.97 4.07 -6.23
CA ALA A 278 7.63 3.13 -5.17
C ALA A 278 6.18 3.30 -4.71
N SER A 279 5.70 4.53 -4.56
CA SER A 279 4.31 4.81 -4.21
C SER A 279 3.35 4.43 -5.33
N CYS A 280 3.71 4.70 -6.59
CA CYS A 280 2.93 4.27 -7.75
C CYS A 280 2.85 2.75 -7.89
N GLY A 281 4.00 2.06 -7.81
CA GLY A 281 4.06 0.60 -7.86
C GLY A 281 3.32 -0.06 -6.70
N LEU A 282 3.45 0.50 -5.49
CA LEU A 282 2.71 0.03 -4.33
C LEU A 282 1.20 0.25 -4.49
N GLY A 283 0.75 1.41 -4.98
CA GLY A 283 -0.66 1.67 -5.25
C GLY A 283 -1.28 0.69 -6.24
N VAL A 284 -0.59 0.39 -7.33
CA VAL A 284 -1.02 -0.64 -8.29
C VAL A 284 -1.02 -2.02 -7.65
N ALA A 285 -0.02 -2.32 -6.82
CA ALA A 285 0.08 -3.57 -6.06
C ALA A 285 -0.95 -3.69 -4.93
N ILE A 286 -1.67 -2.62 -4.57
CA ILE A 286 -2.82 -2.65 -3.67
C ILE A 286 -4.12 -2.82 -4.47
N LYS A 287 -4.32 -1.98 -5.51
CA LYS A 287 -5.55 -1.99 -6.32
C LYS A 287 -5.26 -1.48 -7.73
N LEU A 288 -5.69 -2.22 -8.75
CA LEU A 288 -5.46 -1.84 -10.15
C LEU A 288 -6.16 -0.54 -10.56
N THR A 289 -7.16 -0.07 -9.80
CA THR A 289 -7.76 1.26 -10.00
C THR A 289 -6.76 2.41 -9.81
N PHE A 290 -5.57 2.13 -9.27
CA PHE A 290 -4.46 3.10 -9.18
C PHE A 290 -3.66 3.26 -10.48
N LEU A 291 -3.88 2.41 -11.49
CA LEU A 291 -3.16 2.48 -12.77
C LEU A 291 -3.19 3.88 -13.42
N PRO A 292 -4.32 4.62 -13.48
CA PRO A 292 -4.33 5.97 -14.04
C PRO A 292 -3.43 6.94 -13.28
N VAL A 293 -3.36 6.83 -11.94
CA VAL A 293 -2.49 7.66 -11.09
C VAL A 293 -1.02 7.31 -11.34
N ALA A 294 -0.69 6.02 -11.45
CA ALA A 294 0.66 5.56 -11.79
C ALA A 294 1.09 5.99 -13.20
N ALA A 295 0.18 5.97 -14.18
CA ALA A 295 0.42 6.46 -15.52
C ALA A 295 0.72 7.96 -15.52
N ALA A 296 -0.06 8.77 -14.81
CA ALA A 296 0.20 10.20 -14.64
C ALA A 296 1.57 10.45 -13.98
N GLY A 297 1.91 9.73 -12.91
CA GLY A 297 3.23 9.80 -12.27
C GLY A 297 4.39 9.44 -13.21
N THR A 298 4.18 8.44 -14.08
CA THR A 298 5.15 8.03 -15.10
C THR A 298 5.35 9.14 -16.13
N LEU A 299 4.27 9.68 -16.70
CA LEU A 299 4.33 10.76 -17.70
C LEU A 299 5.00 12.02 -17.14
N LEU A 300 4.66 12.40 -15.91
CA LEU A 300 5.30 13.53 -15.21
C LEU A 300 6.79 13.28 -15.02
N THR A 301 7.18 12.07 -14.60
CA THR A 301 8.60 11.72 -14.43
C THR A 301 9.37 11.74 -15.75
N VAL A 302 8.78 11.21 -16.83
CA VAL A 302 9.37 11.26 -18.19
C VAL A 302 9.55 12.71 -18.62
N TRP A 303 8.51 13.54 -18.46
CA TRP A 303 8.57 14.96 -18.78
C TRP A 303 9.68 15.68 -18.00
N TRP A 304 9.79 15.44 -16.69
CA TRP A 304 10.85 16.02 -15.86
C TRP A 304 12.24 15.55 -16.26
N ALA A 305 12.42 14.24 -16.49
CA ALA A 305 13.68 13.64 -16.92
C ALA A 305 14.14 14.25 -18.25
N TRP A 306 13.22 14.44 -19.19
CA TRP A 306 13.47 15.09 -20.47
C TRP A 306 13.80 16.59 -20.30
N ARG A 307 12.93 17.35 -19.62
CA ARG A 307 13.05 18.81 -19.42
C ARG A 307 14.37 19.21 -18.74
N HIS A 308 14.88 18.37 -17.84
CA HIS A 308 16.10 18.63 -17.06
C HIS A 308 17.31 17.83 -17.55
N ARG A 309 17.18 17.04 -18.62
CA ARG A 309 18.23 16.14 -19.16
C ARG A 309 18.81 15.20 -18.10
N ARG A 310 17.93 14.60 -17.29
CA ARG A 310 18.27 13.68 -16.20
C ARG A 310 17.57 12.32 -16.38
N PRO A 311 18.02 11.48 -17.33
CA PRO A 311 17.40 10.17 -17.57
C PRO A 311 17.46 9.24 -16.33
N GLY A 312 18.40 9.46 -15.42
CA GLY A 312 18.47 8.74 -14.14
C GLY A 312 17.22 8.89 -13.26
N LEU A 313 16.39 9.92 -13.45
CA LEU A 313 15.10 10.03 -12.76
C LEU A 313 14.13 8.92 -13.20
N LEU A 314 14.08 8.61 -14.49
CA LEU A 314 13.24 7.55 -15.02
C LEU A 314 13.72 6.18 -14.52
N GLY A 315 15.04 5.93 -14.54
CA GLY A 315 15.61 4.70 -14.00
C GLY A 315 15.29 4.51 -12.52
N ALA A 316 15.38 5.59 -11.72
CA ALA A 316 15.03 5.54 -10.31
C ALA A 316 13.54 5.29 -10.08
N PHE A 317 12.65 5.94 -10.84
CA PHE A 317 11.21 5.69 -10.79
C PHE A 317 10.86 4.24 -11.12
N VAL A 318 11.39 3.71 -12.22
CA VAL A 318 11.18 2.31 -12.63
C VAL A 318 11.67 1.35 -11.54
N ALA A 319 12.84 1.62 -10.95
CA ALA A 319 13.36 0.81 -9.85
C ALA A 319 12.43 0.82 -8.61
N GLY A 320 11.82 1.96 -8.28
CA GLY A 320 10.83 2.04 -7.21
C GLY A 320 9.54 1.27 -7.55
N SER A 321 9.05 1.42 -8.78
CA SER A 321 7.80 0.78 -9.24
C SER A 321 7.91 -0.73 -9.42
N ALA A 322 9.12 -1.28 -9.52
CA ALA A 322 9.39 -2.71 -9.70
C ALA A 322 8.80 -3.60 -8.59
N ILE A 323 8.38 -3.02 -7.46
CA ILE A 323 7.69 -3.73 -6.37
C ILE A 323 6.40 -4.44 -6.81
N VAL A 324 5.76 -4.01 -7.89
CA VAL A 324 4.55 -4.66 -8.44
C VAL A 324 4.85 -5.95 -9.21
N LEU A 325 6.09 -6.13 -9.68
CA LEU A 325 6.44 -7.17 -10.66
C LEU A 325 6.13 -8.59 -10.21
N PRO A 326 6.42 -9.03 -8.95
CA PRO A 326 6.20 -10.43 -8.62
C PRO A 326 4.72 -10.83 -8.65
N ASN A 327 3.79 -9.94 -8.25
CA ASN A 327 2.36 -10.19 -8.40
C ASN A 327 1.94 -10.28 -9.88
N TRP A 328 2.44 -9.38 -10.73
CA TRP A 328 2.17 -9.42 -12.17
C TRP A 328 2.72 -10.66 -12.86
N ILE A 329 3.95 -11.06 -12.52
CA ILE A 329 4.56 -12.29 -13.02
C ILE A 329 3.71 -13.48 -12.58
N PHE A 330 3.30 -13.53 -11.31
CA PHE A 330 2.43 -14.60 -10.82
C PHE A 330 1.11 -14.67 -11.59
N ASN A 331 0.42 -13.54 -11.77
CA ASN A 331 -0.83 -13.48 -12.53
C ASN A 331 -0.62 -13.90 -13.98
N PHE A 332 0.47 -13.46 -14.61
CA PHE A 332 0.80 -13.83 -15.99
C PHE A 332 1.07 -15.34 -16.13
N LEU A 333 1.85 -15.93 -15.23
CA LEU A 333 2.18 -17.36 -15.27
C LEU A 333 0.95 -18.26 -15.14
N HIS A 334 -0.03 -17.87 -14.33
CA HIS A 334 -1.19 -18.71 -14.03
C HIS A 334 -2.45 -18.38 -14.86
N ARG A 335 -2.57 -17.15 -15.38
CA ARG A 335 -3.77 -16.67 -16.08
C ARG A 335 -3.48 -16.02 -17.44
N GLY A 336 -2.22 -15.95 -17.84
CA GLY A 336 -1.81 -15.35 -19.12
C GLY A 336 -1.93 -13.83 -19.18
N SER A 337 -2.29 -13.16 -18.08
CA SER A 337 -2.42 -11.70 -18.01
C SER A 337 -1.92 -11.16 -16.67
N PRO A 338 -1.05 -10.12 -16.64
CA PRO A 338 -0.60 -9.51 -15.39
C PRO A 338 -1.73 -8.74 -14.68
N PHE A 339 -2.80 -8.40 -15.38
CA PHE A 339 -3.93 -7.62 -14.88
C PHE A 339 -5.16 -8.47 -14.53
N TYR A 340 -5.10 -9.79 -14.71
CA TYR A 340 -6.20 -10.68 -14.35
C TYR A 340 -6.64 -10.43 -12.88
N PRO A 341 -7.95 -10.36 -12.58
CA PRO A 341 -9.09 -10.69 -13.46
C PRO A 341 -9.64 -9.52 -14.29
N PHE A 342 -8.98 -8.37 -14.27
CA PHE A 342 -9.44 -7.19 -14.99
C PHE A 342 -9.02 -7.23 -16.46
N ARG A 343 -9.97 -6.94 -17.34
CA ARG A 343 -9.72 -6.70 -18.76
C ARG A 343 -9.39 -5.21 -18.92
N VAL A 344 -8.11 -4.87 -18.91
CA VAL A 344 -7.66 -3.47 -19.12
C VAL A 344 -7.83 -3.07 -20.59
N LEU A 345 -7.80 -4.04 -21.49
CA LEU A 345 -8.17 -3.91 -22.90
C LEU A 345 -9.06 -5.12 -23.23
N GLU A 346 -10.15 -4.92 -23.99
CA GLU A 346 -10.98 -6.02 -24.51
C GLU A 346 -10.15 -7.02 -25.33
N SER A 347 -9.01 -6.56 -25.87
CA SER A 347 -8.05 -7.32 -26.66
C SER A 347 -6.98 -8.06 -25.85
N LEU A 348 -7.06 -8.13 -24.52
CA LEU A 348 -6.17 -8.96 -23.69
C LEU A 348 -6.90 -10.26 -23.28
N PRO A 349 -6.89 -11.30 -24.12
CA PRO A 349 -7.63 -12.54 -23.90
C PRO A 349 -7.03 -13.36 -22.76
N TYR A 350 -7.90 -14.13 -22.09
CA TYR A 350 -7.54 -15.34 -21.36
C TYR A 350 -6.81 -16.28 -22.34
N ASN A 351 -5.54 -16.58 -22.08
CA ASN A 351 -4.66 -17.18 -23.09
C ASN A 351 -4.82 -18.71 -23.16
N GLN A 352 -5.84 -19.16 -23.89
CA GLN A 352 -6.01 -20.58 -24.25
C GLN A 352 -4.76 -21.16 -24.92
N ALA A 353 -4.00 -20.36 -25.70
CA ALA A 353 -2.78 -20.83 -26.34
C ALA A 353 -1.64 -21.09 -25.34
N LEU A 354 -1.59 -20.38 -24.21
CA LEU A 354 -0.68 -20.69 -23.11
C LEU A 354 -1.13 -21.95 -22.37
N GLU A 355 -2.43 -22.15 -22.19
CA GLU A 355 -3.01 -23.37 -21.62
C GLU A 355 -2.77 -24.60 -22.51
N ASP A 356 -2.89 -24.45 -23.83
CA ASP A 356 -2.57 -25.48 -24.83
C ASP A 356 -1.06 -25.78 -24.86
N LEU A 357 -0.20 -24.76 -24.69
CA LEU A 357 1.24 -24.92 -24.58
C LEU A 357 1.65 -25.66 -23.30
N LEU A 358 1.03 -25.32 -22.16
CA LEU A 358 1.34 -25.89 -20.85
C LEU A 358 0.72 -27.29 -20.65
N SER A 359 -0.40 -27.59 -21.31
CA SER A 359 -1.06 -28.91 -21.27
C SER A 359 -0.36 -29.97 -22.13
N GLY A 360 0.71 -29.61 -22.84
CA GLY A 360 1.43 -30.51 -23.73
C GLY A 360 0.61 -30.90 -24.96
N ALA A 361 -0.42 -30.11 -25.31
CA ALA A 361 -1.13 -30.28 -26.56
C ALA A 361 -0.10 -30.12 -27.70
N PRO A 362 -0.10 -31.01 -28.70
CA PRO A 362 0.88 -30.99 -29.78
C PRO A 362 0.67 -29.77 -30.67
N SER A 363 1.18 -28.61 -30.26
CA SER A 363 1.30 -27.44 -31.13
C SER A 363 2.47 -27.70 -32.09
N LYS A 364 2.20 -27.54 -33.39
CA LYS A 364 3.14 -27.96 -34.44
C LYS A 364 4.39 -27.08 -34.55
N ASP A 365 4.49 -26.00 -33.80
CA ASP A 365 5.66 -25.13 -33.77
C ASP A 365 5.64 -24.16 -32.57
N LEU A 366 6.67 -24.22 -31.74
CA LEU A 366 6.87 -23.34 -30.57
C LEU A 366 6.91 -21.86 -30.99
N GLY A 367 7.48 -21.56 -32.17
CA GLY A 367 7.57 -20.19 -32.70
C GLY A 367 6.18 -19.63 -33.01
N THR A 368 5.33 -20.43 -33.62
CA THR A 368 3.93 -20.07 -33.92
C THR A 368 3.11 -19.90 -32.64
N ALA A 369 3.34 -20.72 -31.61
CA ALA A 369 2.64 -20.59 -30.33
C ALA A 369 3.06 -19.33 -29.55
N LEU A 370 4.36 -19.02 -29.50
CA LEU A 370 4.87 -17.77 -28.91
C LEU A 370 4.41 -16.53 -29.70
N GLY A 371 4.44 -16.60 -31.03
CA GLY A 371 3.95 -15.55 -31.91
C GLY A 371 2.45 -15.29 -31.71
N GLY A 372 1.64 -16.35 -31.68
CA GLY A 372 0.20 -16.26 -31.41
C GLY A 372 -0.12 -15.72 -30.01
N ALA A 373 0.67 -16.06 -28.99
CA ALA A 373 0.50 -15.49 -27.65
C ALA A 373 0.83 -13.98 -27.60
N LEU A 374 1.87 -13.55 -28.33
CA LEU A 374 2.24 -12.14 -28.45
C LEU A 374 1.25 -11.33 -29.30
N GLU A 375 0.70 -11.92 -30.36
CA GLU A 375 -0.34 -11.30 -31.19
C GLU A 375 -1.69 -11.23 -30.45
N ALA A 376 -2.03 -12.29 -29.71
CA ALA A 376 -3.23 -12.33 -28.87
C ALA A 376 -3.20 -11.25 -27.78
N LEU A 377 -2.03 -10.88 -27.22
CA LEU A 377 -1.88 -9.75 -26.29
C LEU A 377 -2.31 -8.39 -26.89
N VAL A 378 -2.44 -8.28 -28.21
CA VAL A 378 -2.66 -7.01 -28.90
C VAL A 378 -3.99 -6.98 -29.66
N VAL A 379 -4.46 -8.11 -30.21
CA VAL A 379 -5.45 -8.09 -31.30
C VAL A 379 -6.74 -8.87 -31.03
N ASN A 380 -6.82 -9.79 -30.05
CA ASN A 380 -7.92 -10.78 -30.06
C ASN A 380 -8.99 -10.57 -28.97
N VAL A 381 -10.17 -10.14 -29.39
CA VAL A 381 -11.39 -10.07 -28.58
C VAL A 381 -12.13 -11.41 -28.72
N ARG A 382 -12.23 -12.19 -27.64
CA ARG A 382 -13.14 -13.36 -27.59
C ARG A 382 -14.47 -12.97 -26.93
N ASP A 383 -15.53 -13.68 -27.34
CA ASP A 383 -16.85 -13.61 -26.71
C ASP A 383 -16.81 -13.97 -25.21
N VAL A 384 -17.73 -13.36 -24.47
CA VAL A 384 -17.78 -13.32 -23.01
C VAL A 384 -17.78 -14.72 -22.40
N ASP A 385 -16.85 -14.96 -21.48
CA ASP A 385 -16.82 -16.17 -20.66
C ASP A 385 -18.04 -16.12 -19.70
N PRO A 386 -18.97 -17.09 -19.72
CA PRO A 386 -20.21 -17.04 -18.94
C PRO A 386 -20.01 -16.93 -17.43
N PHE A 387 -18.78 -17.16 -16.93
CA PHE A 387 -18.43 -17.05 -15.51
C PHE A 387 -18.15 -15.62 -15.03
N LEU A 388 -18.05 -14.65 -15.95
CA LEU A 388 -18.05 -13.20 -15.63
C LEU A 388 -19.46 -12.60 -15.71
N ASN A 389 -20.50 -13.41 -15.44
CA ASN A 389 -21.84 -12.90 -15.14
C ASN A 389 -21.79 -12.21 -13.77
N VAL A 390 -21.36 -10.94 -13.76
CA VAL A 390 -21.76 -9.99 -12.72
C VAL A 390 -23.28 -10.04 -12.75
N GLY A 391 -23.92 -10.60 -11.71
CA GLY A 391 -25.33 -11.05 -11.69
C GLY A 391 -26.39 -9.96 -11.85
N TRP A 392 -26.25 -9.10 -12.86
CA TRP A 392 -27.13 -7.98 -13.21
C TRP A 392 -27.69 -8.12 -14.63
N LEU A 393 -27.20 -9.05 -15.45
CA LEU A 393 -27.65 -9.24 -16.84
C LEU A 393 -28.42 -10.55 -17.10
N GLY A 394 -28.75 -11.29 -16.04
CA GLY A 394 -29.38 -12.61 -16.13
C GLY A 394 -30.78 -12.66 -16.77
N ASP A 395 -31.45 -11.52 -16.96
CA ASP A 395 -32.86 -11.49 -17.40
C ASP A 395 -33.07 -10.91 -18.81
N LEU A 396 -32.01 -10.58 -19.57
CA LEU A 396 -32.17 -9.92 -20.88
C LEU A 396 -31.90 -10.79 -22.11
N VAL A 397 -31.63 -12.10 -21.97
CA VAL A 397 -31.24 -12.96 -23.11
C VAL A 397 -32.10 -14.23 -23.27
N SER A 398 -33.31 -14.28 -22.71
CA SER A 398 -34.21 -15.46 -22.87
C SER A 398 -35.54 -15.18 -23.56
N GLU A 399 -35.61 -14.20 -24.46
CA GLU A 399 -36.70 -14.10 -25.44
C GLU A 399 -36.12 -13.86 -26.85
N ASN A 400 -35.77 -14.95 -27.54
CA ASN A 400 -35.91 -15.13 -29.00
C ASN A 400 -35.66 -16.59 -29.40
#